data_AF-A0A2D9F0X2-F1
#
_entry.id   AF-A0A2D9F0X2-F1
#
_cell.length_a   1.000
_cell.length_b   1.000
_cell.length_c   1.000
_cell.angle_alpha   90.00
_cell.angle_beta   90.00
_cell.angle_gamma   90.00
#
_symmetry.space_group_name_H-M   'P 1'
#
loop_
_entity.id
_entity.type
_entity.pdbx_description
1 polymer ?
#
loop_
_entity_poly.entity_id
_entity_poly.type
_entity_poly.pdbx_seq_one_letter_code
_entity_poly.pdbx_strand_id
1 'polypeptide(L)'
;MTIIAESTTENRDVYPVFRGLTELGLSTADLARALGASPAAVAAWRCGDDRMPARLIAFLTLVLDALVDRKGSEAVVATSMFPNMDLPGQIRTVRARDNLQQQQAFNLGFDRGHMEEGLRLFLNWRNRKLFNDNRMVGVARGRSVDNDRLGLAVS
;
A
#
# COMPACT_ATOMS: atom_id res chain seq x y z
N MET A 1 30.97 -33.42 -10.06
CA MET A 1 30.86 -31.98 -9.78
C MET A 1 29.45 -31.75 -9.26
N THR A 2 29.28 -31.78 -7.95
CA THR A 2 27.96 -31.78 -7.30
C THR A 2 27.53 -30.34 -7.13
N ILE A 3 26.58 -29.88 -7.95
CA ILE A 3 25.93 -28.59 -7.74
C ILE A 3 24.95 -28.80 -6.59
N ILE A 4 25.35 -28.38 -5.39
CA ILE A 4 24.41 -28.13 -4.30
C ILE A 4 23.62 -26.92 -4.77
N ALA A 5 22.42 -27.15 -5.31
CA ALA A 5 21.41 -26.12 -5.43
C ALA A 5 21.05 -25.72 -4.00
N GLU A 6 21.73 -24.69 -3.49
CA GLU A 6 21.33 -23.96 -2.30
C GLU A 6 20.02 -23.26 -2.65
N SER A 7 18.92 -24.02 -2.60
CA SER A 7 17.56 -23.50 -2.66
C SER A 7 17.34 -22.72 -1.38
N THR A 8 17.88 -21.50 -1.34
CA THR A 8 17.34 -20.45 -0.49
C THR A 8 15.91 -20.29 -0.98
N THR A 9 14.98 -20.94 -0.30
CA THR A 9 13.56 -20.76 -0.52
C THR A 9 13.28 -19.27 -0.30
N GLU A 10 13.30 -18.49 -1.38
CA GLU A 10 12.65 -17.19 -1.41
C GLU A 10 11.24 -17.45 -0.94
N ASN A 11 10.98 -17.09 0.32
CA ASN A 11 9.74 -17.38 0.99
C ASN A 11 8.67 -16.51 0.31
N ARG A 12 8.09 -17.06 -0.75
CA ARG A 12 7.24 -16.34 -1.67
C ARG A 12 5.92 -16.11 -0.97
N ASP A 13 5.63 -14.85 -0.63
CA ASP A 13 4.38 -14.52 0.02
C ASP A 13 3.19 -15.10 -0.75
N VAL A 14 2.34 -15.84 -0.04
CA VAL A 14 1.15 -16.48 -0.60
C VAL A 14 0.21 -15.46 -1.22
N TYR A 15 0.10 -14.27 -0.63
CA TYR A 15 -0.76 -13.20 -1.12
C TYR A 15 0.07 -12.10 -1.79
N PRO A 16 -0.18 -11.77 -3.08
CA PRO A 16 0.51 -10.69 -3.79
C PRO A 16 0.50 -9.34 -3.06
N VAL A 17 -0.56 -9.05 -2.28
CA VAL A 17 -0.67 -7.83 -1.50
C VAL A 17 0.50 -7.59 -0.54
N PHE A 18 1.07 -8.64 0.05
CA PHE A 18 2.20 -8.52 0.96
C PHE A 18 3.47 -8.06 0.24
N ARG A 19 3.74 -8.63 -0.94
CA ARG A 19 4.86 -8.21 -1.79
C ARG A 19 4.70 -6.77 -2.24
N GLY A 20 3.49 -6.41 -2.71
CA GLY A 20 3.20 -5.04 -3.13
C GLY A 20 3.44 -4.02 -2.01
N LEU A 21 3.01 -4.31 -0.78
CA LEU A 21 3.22 -3.42 0.36
C LEU A 21 4.70 -3.36 0.78
N THR A 22 5.45 -4.46 0.67
CA THR A 22 6.90 -4.49 0.93
C THR A 22 7.69 -3.70 -0.10
N GLU A 23 7.31 -3.73 -1.39
CA GLU A 23 7.89 -2.86 -2.43
C GLU A 23 7.73 -1.36 -2.08
N LEU A 24 6.60 -1.00 -1.44
CA LEU A 24 6.34 0.35 -0.94
C LEU A 24 6.99 0.66 0.42
N GLY A 25 7.78 -0.27 0.96
CA GLY A 25 8.58 -0.07 2.17
C GLY A 25 7.86 -0.39 3.48
N LEU A 26 6.70 -1.06 3.46
CA LEU A 26 6.04 -1.50 4.69
C LEU A 26 6.72 -2.75 5.25
N SER A 27 7.09 -2.69 6.53
CA SER A 27 7.63 -3.83 7.26
C SER A 27 6.53 -4.76 7.80
N THR A 28 6.88 -5.99 8.17
CA THR A 28 5.97 -6.91 8.89
C THR A 28 5.41 -6.28 10.17
N ALA A 29 6.19 -5.46 10.87
CA ALA A 29 5.74 -4.75 12.06
C ALA A 29 4.68 -3.68 11.73
N ASP A 30 4.84 -2.97 10.62
CA ASP A 30 3.84 -1.98 10.17
C ASP A 30 2.53 -2.66 9.77
N LEU A 31 2.63 -3.80 9.08
CA LEU A 31 1.48 -4.62 8.71
C LEU A 31 0.75 -5.17 9.94
N ALA A 32 1.48 -5.73 10.91
CA ALA A 32 0.92 -6.22 12.16
C ALA A 32 0.16 -5.10 12.90
N ARG A 33 0.75 -3.91 12.98
CA ARG A 33 0.11 -2.72 13.57
C ARG A 33 -1.14 -2.29 12.81
N ALA A 34 -1.09 -2.26 11.47
CA ALA A 34 -2.23 -1.88 10.63
C ALA A 34 -3.40 -2.86 10.75
N LEU A 35 -3.10 -4.15 10.90
CA LEU A 35 -4.06 -5.23 11.01
C LEU A 35 -4.60 -5.44 12.43
N GLY A 36 -3.97 -4.85 13.44
CA GLY A 36 -4.26 -5.17 14.85
C GLY A 36 -3.93 -6.63 15.19
N ALA A 37 -2.89 -7.19 14.56
CA ALA A 37 -2.46 -8.57 14.70
C ALA A 37 -1.04 -8.66 15.29
N SER A 38 -0.63 -9.84 15.73
CA SER A 38 0.77 -10.07 16.13
C SER A 38 1.67 -10.21 14.88
N PRO A 39 2.96 -9.85 14.97
CA PRO A 39 3.91 -10.11 13.87
C PRO A 39 4.01 -11.59 13.48
N ALA A 40 3.86 -12.50 14.45
CA ALA A 40 3.85 -13.94 14.22
C ALA A 40 2.66 -14.38 13.35
N ALA A 41 1.46 -13.85 13.61
CA ALA A 41 0.29 -14.13 12.77
C ALA A 41 0.50 -13.64 11.33
N VAL A 42 1.08 -12.44 11.16
CA VAL A 42 1.40 -11.92 9.82
C VAL A 42 2.42 -12.82 9.11
N ALA A 43 3.45 -13.29 9.81
CA ALA A 43 4.43 -14.21 9.24
C ALA A 43 3.77 -15.54 8.81
N ALA A 44 2.94 -16.14 9.66
CA ALA A 44 2.21 -17.36 9.33
C ALA A 44 1.31 -17.19 8.10
N TRP A 45 0.61 -16.06 7.97
CA TRP A 45 -0.19 -15.73 6.78
C TRP A 45 0.65 -15.54 5.51
N ARG A 46 1.86 -14.98 5.63
CA ARG A 46 2.76 -14.76 4.49
C ARG A 46 3.30 -16.07 3.94
N CYS A 47 3.69 -16.99 4.82
CA CYS A 47 4.22 -18.32 4.45
C CYS A 47 3.11 -19.30 4.03
N GLY A 48 1.85 -19.02 4.39
CA GLY A 48 0.73 -19.93 4.15
C GLY A 48 0.52 -20.97 5.24
N ASP A 49 1.24 -20.86 6.36
CA ASP A 49 1.06 -21.73 7.54
C ASP A 49 -0.34 -21.57 8.13
N ASP A 50 -0.88 -20.34 8.06
CA ASP A 50 -2.25 -20.01 8.45
C ASP A 50 -3.00 -19.31 7.32
N ARG A 51 -4.31 -19.55 7.24
CA ARG A 51 -5.18 -18.84 6.30
C ARG A 51 -5.49 -17.43 6.83
N MET A 52 -5.17 -16.42 6.03
CA MET A 52 -5.55 -15.04 6.36
C MET A 52 -7.07 -14.83 6.16
N PRO A 53 -7.75 -14.14 7.10
CA PRO A 53 -9.16 -13.78 6.92
C PRO A 53 -9.38 -12.91 5.67
N ALA A 54 -10.35 -13.27 4.83
CA ALA A 54 -10.61 -12.59 3.55
C ALA A 54 -10.87 -11.07 3.71
N ARG A 55 -11.59 -10.66 4.76
CA ARG A 55 -11.79 -9.23 5.07
C ARG A 55 -10.48 -8.44 5.26
N LEU A 56 -9.45 -9.08 5.81
CA LEU A 56 -8.14 -8.45 6.05
C LEU A 56 -7.34 -8.37 4.73
N ILE A 57 -7.48 -9.36 3.85
CA ILE A 57 -6.90 -9.34 2.51
C ILE A 57 -7.53 -8.19 1.69
N ALA A 58 -8.86 -8.07 1.71
CA ALA A 58 -9.58 -6.97 1.08
C ALA A 58 -9.14 -5.60 1.63
N PHE A 59 -9.02 -5.48 2.95
CA PHE A 59 -8.48 -4.28 3.61
C PHE A 59 -7.07 -3.93 3.10
N LEU A 60 -6.12 -4.87 3.13
CA LEU A 60 -4.75 -4.61 2.66
C LEU A 60 -4.69 -4.27 1.17
N THR A 61 -5.60 -4.82 0.36
CA THR A 61 -5.69 -4.49 -1.07
C THR A 61 -6.01 -3.02 -1.26
N LEU A 62 -6.97 -2.48 -0.49
CA LEU A 62 -7.32 -1.06 -0.54
C LEU A 62 -6.19 -0.16 0.00
N VAL A 63 -5.44 -0.63 1.01
CA VAL A 63 -4.23 0.07 1.47
C VAL A 63 -3.18 0.13 0.37
N LEU A 64 -2.92 -1.00 -0.32
CA LEU A 64 -1.97 -1.05 -1.42
C LEU A 64 -2.37 -0.13 -2.57
N ASP A 65 -3.64 -0.19 -2.99
CA ASP A 65 -4.20 0.69 -4.03
C ASP A 65 -3.97 2.18 -3.72
N ALA A 66 -4.35 2.60 -2.51
CA ALA A 66 -4.17 3.99 -2.07
C ALA A 66 -2.70 4.43 -2.02
N LEU A 67 -1.78 3.54 -1.64
CA LEU A 67 -0.35 3.85 -1.59
C LEU A 67 0.29 3.87 -2.98
N VAL A 68 -0.12 2.99 -3.89
CA VAL A 68 0.33 2.99 -5.29
C VAL A 68 -0.10 4.29 -5.97
N ASP A 69 -1.35 4.71 -5.80
CA ASP A 69 -1.87 5.95 -6.38
C ASP A 69 -1.07 7.18 -5.90
N ARG A 70 -0.84 7.25 -4.59
CA ARG A 70 -0.02 8.30 -3.97
C ARG A 70 1.41 8.31 -4.51
N LYS A 71 2.10 7.18 -4.48
CA LYS A 71 3.51 7.08 -4.90
C LYS A 71 3.66 7.32 -6.39
N GLY A 72 2.68 6.90 -7.19
CA GLY A 72 2.59 7.24 -8.60
C GLY A 72 2.47 8.74 -8.83
N SER A 73 1.59 9.41 -8.09
CA SER A 73 1.41 10.87 -8.17
C SER A 73 2.69 11.64 -7.74
N GLU A 74 3.32 11.23 -6.65
CA GLU A 74 4.61 11.79 -6.18
C GLU A 74 5.70 11.62 -7.26
N ALA A 75 5.77 10.45 -7.90
CA ALA A 75 6.73 10.18 -8.97
C ALA A 75 6.48 11.03 -10.21
N VAL A 76 5.22 11.23 -10.63
CA VAL A 76 4.89 12.08 -11.79
C VAL A 76 5.30 13.53 -11.54
N VAL A 77 5.04 14.06 -10.34
CA VAL A 77 5.48 15.41 -9.95
C VAL A 77 7.01 15.51 -9.95
N ALA A 78 7.69 14.53 -9.37
CA ALA A 78 9.14 14.52 -9.30
C ALA A 78 9.79 14.43 -10.70
N THR A 79 9.28 13.58 -11.59
CA THR A 79 9.74 13.50 -13.00
C THR A 79 9.52 14.81 -13.74
N SER A 80 8.42 15.52 -13.45
CA SER A 80 8.15 16.84 -14.06
C SER A 80 9.15 17.91 -13.58
N MET A 81 9.58 17.83 -12.32
CA MET A 81 10.58 18.75 -11.75
C MET A 81 12.03 18.38 -12.11
N PHE A 82 12.31 17.09 -12.32
CA PHE A 82 13.64 16.54 -12.54
C PHE A 82 13.65 15.48 -13.68
N PRO A 83 13.49 15.90 -14.95
CA PRO A 83 13.18 14.98 -16.07
C PRO A 83 14.27 13.98 -16.46
N ASN A 84 15.48 14.07 -15.89
CA ASN A 84 16.61 13.18 -16.18
C ASN A 84 17.08 12.38 -14.97
N MET A 85 16.34 12.42 -13.85
CA MET A 85 16.69 11.67 -12.65
C MET A 85 15.91 10.35 -12.63
N ASP A 86 16.62 9.23 -12.81
CA ASP A 86 16.04 7.92 -12.50
C ASP A 86 15.88 7.82 -10.98
N LEU A 87 14.63 7.93 -10.53
CA LEU A 87 14.30 7.92 -9.12
C LEU A 87 14.14 6.46 -8.69
N PRO A 88 14.97 5.93 -7.77
CA PRO A 88 14.95 4.52 -7.34
C PRO A 88 13.59 4.00 -6.83
N GLY A 89 12.63 4.89 -6.53
CA GLY A 89 11.27 4.55 -6.13
C GLY A 89 10.30 4.21 -7.28
N GLN A 90 10.63 4.53 -8.54
CA GLN A 90 9.72 4.29 -9.68
C GLN A 90 9.54 2.80 -9.95
N ILE A 91 10.64 2.04 -10.05
CA ILE A 91 10.59 0.58 -10.29
C ILE A 91 9.78 -0.13 -9.20
N ARG A 92 9.96 0.26 -7.94
CA ARG A 92 9.21 -0.31 -6.80
C ARG A 92 7.72 -0.02 -6.89
N THR A 93 7.35 1.20 -7.31
CA THR A 93 5.93 1.57 -7.51
C THR A 93 5.29 0.79 -8.65
N VAL A 94 6.03 0.55 -9.74
CA VAL A 94 5.57 -0.30 -10.87
C VAL A 94 5.34 -1.73 -10.38
N ARG A 95 6.31 -2.33 -9.68
CA ARG A 95 6.15 -3.68 -9.12
C ARG A 95 5.00 -3.76 -8.12
N ALA A 96 4.79 -2.74 -7.30
CA ALA A 96 3.66 -2.68 -6.37
C ALA A 96 2.32 -2.66 -7.13
N ARG A 97 2.24 -1.95 -8.27
CA ARG A 97 1.07 -1.94 -9.15
C ARG A 97 0.81 -3.31 -9.79
N ASP A 98 1.84 -4.02 -10.22
CA ASP A 98 1.68 -5.38 -10.76
C ASP A 98 1.15 -6.35 -9.69
N ASN A 99 1.67 -6.25 -8.47
CA ASN A 99 1.17 -7.03 -7.33
C ASN A 99 -0.29 -6.67 -6.98
N LEU A 100 -0.68 -5.40 -7.10
CA LEU A 100 -2.06 -4.96 -6.91
C LEU A 100 -3.00 -5.58 -7.95
N GLN A 101 -2.61 -5.60 -9.23
CA GLN A 101 -3.42 -6.24 -10.28
C GLN A 101 -3.60 -7.74 -10.02
N GLN A 102 -2.52 -8.44 -9.66
CA GLN A 102 -2.59 -9.85 -9.27
C GLN A 102 -3.51 -10.07 -8.06
N GLN A 103 -3.45 -9.19 -7.06
CA GLN A 103 -4.31 -9.25 -5.89
C GLN A 103 -5.78 -8.98 -6.24
N GLN A 104 -6.07 -8.03 -7.12
CA GLN A 104 -7.44 -7.74 -7.55
C GLN A 104 -8.05 -8.93 -8.28
N ALA A 105 -7.28 -9.62 -9.14
CA ALA A 105 -7.71 -10.87 -9.76
C ALA A 105 -7.97 -11.97 -8.71
N PHE A 106 -7.12 -12.09 -7.68
CA PHE A 106 -7.34 -13.01 -6.56
C PHE A 106 -8.63 -12.70 -5.80
N ASN A 107 -8.94 -11.42 -5.58
CA ASN A 107 -10.12 -10.98 -4.83
C ASN A 107 -11.44 -11.21 -5.57
N LEU A 108 -11.44 -11.54 -6.87
CA LEU A 108 -12.66 -11.89 -7.61
C LEU A 108 -13.41 -13.09 -7.00
N GLY A 109 -12.71 -13.94 -6.23
CA GLY A 109 -13.32 -15.06 -5.51
C GLY A 109 -13.95 -14.69 -4.17
N PHE A 110 -13.90 -13.44 -3.73
CA PHE A 110 -14.50 -13.03 -2.46
C PHE A 110 -15.97 -12.67 -2.62
N ASP A 111 -16.79 -13.10 -1.65
CA ASP A 111 -18.15 -12.60 -1.55
C ASP A 111 -18.17 -11.10 -1.19
N ARG A 112 -19.33 -10.50 -1.42
CA ARG A 112 -19.58 -9.09 -1.17
C ARG A 112 -19.38 -8.71 0.31
N GLY A 113 -19.73 -9.58 1.25
CA GLY A 113 -19.64 -9.29 2.68
C GLY A 113 -18.20 -9.10 3.14
N HIS A 114 -17.28 -9.93 2.64
CA HIS A 114 -15.86 -9.76 2.91
C HIS A 114 -15.28 -8.46 2.33
N MET A 115 -15.73 -8.08 1.13
CA MET A 115 -15.31 -6.84 0.49
C MET A 115 -15.82 -5.59 1.23
N GLU A 116 -17.08 -5.60 1.66
CA GLU A 116 -17.69 -4.50 2.44
C GLU A 116 -17.02 -4.34 3.81
N GLU A 117 -16.74 -5.45 4.49
CA GLU A 117 -16.05 -5.41 5.78
C GLU A 117 -14.60 -4.94 5.61
N GLY A 118 -13.90 -5.38 4.56
CA GLY A 118 -12.56 -4.87 4.22
C GLY A 118 -12.55 -3.37 3.95
N LEU A 119 -13.56 -2.86 3.23
CA LEU A 119 -13.76 -1.43 3.00
C LEU A 119 -14.01 -0.68 4.31
N ARG A 120 -14.83 -1.21 5.21
CA ARG A 120 -15.09 -0.60 6.52
C ARG A 120 -13.81 -0.46 7.34
N LEU A 121 -12.98 -1.51 7.35
CA LEU A 121 -11.67 -1.49 7.99
C LEU A 121 -10.76 -0.43 7.36
N PHE A 122 -10.72 -0.35 6.03
CA PHE A 122 -9.92 0.63 5.30
C PHE A 122 -10.33 2.07 5.63
N LEU A 123 -11.62 2.38 5.61
CA LEU A 123 -12.14 3.71 5.93
C LEU A 123 -11.81 4.10 7.38
N ASN A 124 -11.96 3.18 8.33
CA ASN A 124 -11.58 3.40 9.72
C ASN A 124 -10.07 3.65 9.87
N TRP A 125 -9.25 2.81 9.25
CA TRP A 125 -7.79 2.97 9.23
C TRP A 125 -7.37 4.32 8.63
N ARG A 126 -7.94 4.70 7.47
CA ARG A 126 -7.66 5.96 6.77
C ARG A 126 -8.01 7.17 7.64
N ASN A 127 -9.16 7.13 8.30
CA ASN A 127 -9.61 8.21 9.18
C ASN A 127 -8.72 8.37 10.42
N ARG A 128 -8.21 7.27 10.99
CA ARG A 128 -7.25 7.31 12.10
C ARG A 128 -5.88 7.81 11.67
N LYS A 129 -5.42 7.41 10.47
CA LYS A 129 -4.08 7.75 10.01
C LYS A 129 -3.95 9.18 9.57
N LEU A 130 -4.96 9.81 8.97
CA LEU A 130 -4.97 11.23 8.56
C LEU A 130 -4.44 12.23 9.60
N PHE A 131 -4.37 11.86 10.87
CA PHE A 131 -3.95 12.75 11.96
C PHE A 131 -2.57 12.47 12.56
N ASN A 132 -1.84 11.38 12.23
CA ASN A 132 -0.74 10.96 13.12
C ASN A 132 0.53 10.30 12.54
N ASP A 133 0.74 10.15 11.22
CA ASP A 133 1.94 9.41 10.76
C ASP A 133 2.44 9.72 9.34
N ASN A 134 3.56 10.45 9.19
CA ASN A 134 4.12 10.83 7.88
C ASN A 134 4.48 9.65 6.96
N ARG A 135 4.63 8.43 7.51
CA ARG A 135 4.87 7.22 6.72
C ARG A 135 3.61 6.64 6.06
N MET A 136 2.42 7.03 6.52
CA MET A 136 1.11 6.50 6.08
C MET A 136 0.03 7.58 5.86
N VAL A 137 0.36 8.88 5.95
CA VAL A 137 -0.56 10.04 5.82
C VAL A 137 -0.43 10.74 4.47
N GLY A 138 -1.57 11.03 3.84
CA GLY A 138 -1.65 12.03 2.77
C GLY A 138 -2.87 11.96 1.84
N VAL A 139 -4.10 11.86 2.36
CA VAL A 139 -5.27 12.33 1.58
C VAL A 139 -5.46 13.79 1.97
N ALA A 140 -4.80 14.70 1.25
CA ALA A 140 -5.20 16.09 1.29
C ALA A 140 -6.59 16.17 0.67
N ARG A 141 -7.62 16.39 1.50
CA ARG A 141 -8.87 16.98 1.01
C ARG A 141 -8.48 18.25 0.26
N GLY A 142 -9.03 18.40 -0.94
CA GLY A 142 -8.85 19.59 -1.75
C GLY A 142 -8.97 20.84 -0.89
N ARG A 143 -8.00 21.74 -1.03
CA ARG A 143 -8.19 23.11 -0.56
C ARG A 143 -9.43 23.62 -1.26
N SER A 144 -10.48 23.81 -0.47
CA SER A 144 -11.57 24.72 -0.80
C SER A 144 -10.94 26.04 -1.23
N VAL A 145 -11.40 26.52 -2.37
CA VAL A 145 -11.14 27.87 -2.86
C VAL A 145 -11.75 28.83 -1.84
N ASP A 146 -10.92 29.50 -1.04
CA ASP A 146 -11.31 30.75 -0.40
C ASP A 146 -10.77 31.89 -1.26
N ASN A 147 -11.61 32.29 -2.22
CA ASN A 147 -11.61 33.63 -2.75
C ASN A 147 -12.05 34.55 -1.61
N ASP A 148 -11.11 35.16 -0.91
CA ASP A 148 -11.28 36.51 -0.36
C ASP A 148 -9.99 37.00 0.32
N ARG A 149 -9.23 37.79 -0.44
CA ARG A 149 -8.79 39.12 0.00
C ARG A 149 -8.11 39.87 -1.14
N LEU A 150 -8.93 40.67 -1.81
CA LEU A 150 -8.53 41.94 -2.39
C LEU A 150 -7.67 42.74 -1.40
N GLY A 151 -6.56 43.27 -1.90
CA GLY A 151 -5.64 44.10 -1.14
C GLY A 151 -4.57 44.69 -2.04
N LEU A 152 -5.01 45.54 -2.96
CA LEU A 152 -4.18 46.50 -3.70
C LEU A 152 -3.15 47.17 -2.78
N ALA A 153 -1.90 47.22 -3.21
CA ALA A 153 -1.05 48.39 -3.03
C ALA A 153 0.00 48.42 -4.14
N VAL A 154 -0.36 49.16 -5.19
CA VAL A 154 0.57 49.86 -6.06
C VAL A 154 1.14 51.02 -5.25
N SER A 155 2.46 51.13 -5.16
CA SER A 155 3.26 52.36 -5.24
C SER A 155 4.74 52.00 -5.21
#